data_AF-A0AAQ4DKY0-F1
#
_entry.id   AF-A0AAQ4DKY0-F1
#
_cell.length_a   1.000
_cell.length_b   1.000
_cell.length_c   1.000
_cell.angle_alpha   90.00
_cell.angle_beta   90.00
_cell.angle_gamma   90.00
#
_symmetry.space_group_name_H-M   'P 1'
#
loop_
_entity.id
_entity.type
_entity.pdbx_description
1 polymer ?
#
loop_
_entity_poly.entity_id
_entity_poly.type
_entity_poly.pdbx_seq_one_letter_code
_entity_poly.pdbx_strand_id
1 'polypeptide(L)'
;MEAEAQVALVGCIQEHLDEATATKLNTVKERLECDQLHCVFQKMCERNQGTLEHSGNEFFTDAEKEAFRNAISACRETVLHA
;
A
#
# COMPACT_ATOMS: atom_id res chain seq x y z
N MET A 1 13.05 3.46 14.25
CA MET A 1 11.74 3.04 14.79
C MET A 1 10.60 3.25 13.79
N GLU A 2 10.19 4.47 13.42
CA GLU A 2 9.05 4.63 12.48
C GLU A 2 9.31 4.05 11.08
N ALA A 3 10.52 4.22 10.54
CA ALA A 3 10.88 3.69 9.22
C ALA A 3 10.90 2.15 9.16
N GLU A 4 11.35 1.47 10.23
CA GLU A 4 11.42 0.01 10.28
C GLU A 4 10.03 -0.61 10.40
N ALA A 5 9.17 -0.03 11.23
CA ALA A 5 7.77 -0.44 11.35
C ALA A 5 7.00 -0.23 10.02
N GLN A 6 7.30 0.85 9.29
CA GLN A 6 6.74 1.08 7.96
C GLN A 6 7.23 0.06 6.93
N VAL A 7 8.51 -0.28 6.92
CA VAL A 7 9.05 -1.32 6.02
C VAL A 7 8.42 -2.68 6.31
N ALA A 8 8.28 -3.06 7.59
CA ALA A 8 7.63 -4.31 7.99
C ALA A 8 6.15 -4.34 7.59
N LEU A 9 5.42 -3.23 7.79
CA LEU A 9 4.03 -3.09 7.38
C LEU A 9 3.87 -3.27 5.85
N VAL A 10 4.74 -2.63 5.07
CA VAL A 10 4.71 -2.72 3.60
C VAL A 10 5.04 -4.12 3.11
N GLY A 11 5.99 -4.81 3.75
CA GLY A 11 6.30 -6.22 3.46
C GLY A 11 5.08 -7.12 3.69
N CYS A 12 4.44 -7.00 4.86
CA CYS A 12 3.23 -7.75 5.17
C CYS A 12 2.09 -7.47 4.17
N ILE A 13 1.86 -6.20 3.81
CA ILE A 13 0.83 -5.84 2.82
C ILE A 13 1.09 -6.55 1.50
N GLN A 14 2.35 -6.62 1.05
CA GLN A 14 2.71 -7.31 -0.18
C GLN A 14 2.36 -8.81 -0.16
N GLU A 15 2.55 -9.48 0.97
CA GLU A 15 2.22 -10.90 1.14
C GLU A 15 0.72 -11.19 1.20
N HIS A 16 -0.09 -10.20 1.62
CA HIS A 16 -1.54 -10.30 1.71
C HIS A 16 -2.29 -9.94 0.43
N LEU A 17 -1.61 -9.41 -0.58
CA LEU A 17 -2.20 -9.07 -1.88
C LEU A 17 -2.10 -10.24 -2.84
N ASP A 18 -3.12 -10.40 -3.69
CA ASP A 18 -3.05 -11.34 -4.79
C ASP A 18 -1.98 -10.94 -5.82
N GLU A 19 -1.41 -11.92 -6.52
CA GLU A 19 -0.30 -11.75 -7.47
C GLU A 19 -0.57 -10.66 -8.52
N ALA A 20 -1.80 -10.56 -9.02
CA ALA A 20 -2.18 -9.53 -9.98
C ALA A 20 -2.06 -8.12 -9.40
N THR A 21 -2.49 -7.93 -8.15
CA THR A 21 -2.43 -6.64 -7.45
C THR A 21 -0.99 -6.30 -7.05
N ALA A 22 -0.22 -7.29 -6.61
CA ALA A 22 1.20 -7.13 -6.28
C ALA A 22 2.05 -6.77 -7.52
N THR A 23 1.75 -7.35 -8.67
CA THR A 23 2.40 -7.02 -9.95
C THR A 23 2.09 -5.58 -10.34
N LYS A 24 0.81 -5.19 -10.27
CA LYS A 24 0.38 -3.83 -10.58
C LYS A 24 1.01 -2.80 -9.64
N LEU A 25 1.14 -3.14 -8.36
CA LEU A 25 1.82 -2.31 -7.37
C LEU A 25 3.29 -2.05 -7.75
N ASN A 26 4.00 -3.05 -8.27
CA ASN A 26 5.36 -2.86 -8.80
C ASN A 26 5.38 -1.97 -10.05
N THR A 27 4.41 -2.09 -10.95
CA THR A 27 4.30 -1.18 -12.11
C THR A 27 4.03 0.27 -11.68
N VAL A 28 3.19 0.48 -10.66
CA VAL A 28 2.92 1.80 -10.10
C VAL A 28 4.16 2.37 -9.41
N LYS A 29 4.93 1.52 -8.73
CA LYS A 29 6.23 1.88 -8.14
C LYS A 29 7.18 2.49 -9.17
N GLU A 30 7.33 1.83 -10.31
CA GLU A 30 8.15 2.34 -11.42
C GLU A 30 7.60 3.65 -12.00
N ARG A 31 6.29 3.74 -12.21
CA ARG A 31 5.63 4.93 -12.75
C ARG A 31 5.72 6.16 -11.84
N LEU A 32 5.74 5.95 -10.52
CA LEU A 32 5.83 7.03 -9.53
C LEU A 32 7.28 7.37 -9.15
N GLU A 33 8.24 6.74 -9.82
CA GLU A 33 9.68 6.89 -9.58
C GLU A 33 10.03 6.66 -8.10
N CYS A 34 9.44 5.61 -7.52
CA CYS A 34 9.66 5.21 -6.15
C CYS A 34 10.64 4.03 -6.09
N ASP A 35 11.72 4.13 -5.32
CA ASP A 35 12.62 2.98 -5.08
C ASP A 35 11.95 1.89 -4.22
N GLN A 36 11.04 2.29 -3.34
CA GLN A 36 10.38 1.40 -2.38
C GLN A 36 8.86 1.55 -2.42
N LEU A 37 8.16 0.47 -2.10
CA LEU A 37 6.69 0.47 -2.01
C LEU A 37 6.15 1.42 -0.95
N HIS A 38 6.92 1.69 0.12
CA HIS A 38 6.57 2.72 1.09
C HIS A 38 6.30 4.08 0.43
N CYS A 39 7.16 4.51 -0.50
CA CYS A 39 6.98 5.75 -1.26
C CYS A 39 5.69 5.74 -2.08
N VAL A 40 5.30 4.58 -2.63
CA VAL A 40 4.04 4.43 -3.37
C VAL A 40 2.85 4.65 -2.45
N PHE A 41 2.81 3.96 -1.31
CA PHE A 41 1.73 4.12 -0.33
C PHE A 41 1.66 5.54 0.22
N GLN A 42 2.80 6.17 0.48
CA GLN A 42 2.85 7.56 0.93
C GLN A 42 2.28 8.51 -0.13
N LYS A 43 2.74 8.42 -1.39
CA LYS A 43 2.22 9.26 -2.49
C LYS A 43 0.73 9.00 -2.75
N MET A 44 0.27 7.77 -2.61
CA MET A 44 -1.16 7.44 -2.70
C MET A 44 -1.95 8.09 -1.57
N CYS A 45 -1.48 8.03 -0.33
CA CYS A 45 -2.12 8.73 0.79
C CYS A 45 -2.14 10.25 0.57
N GLU A 46 -1.01 10.86 0.18
CA GLU A 46 -0.92 12.30 -0.09
C GLU A 46 -1.88 12.74 -1.21
N ARG A 47 -1.94 12.00 -2.33
CA ARG A 47 -2.87 12.29 -3.45
C ARG A 47 -4.33 12.15 -3.06
N ASN A 48 -4.65 11.29 -2.11
CA ASN A 48 -6.04 11.07 -1.69
C ASN A 48 -6.37 11.73 -0.34
N GLN A 49 -5.64 12.79 0.06
CA GLN A 49 -5.89 13.54 1.30
C GLN A 49 -5.90 12.68 2.57
N GLY A 50 -5.13 11.59 2.58
CA GLY A 50 -5.01 10.68 3.72
C GLY A 50 -6.01 9.51 3.73
N THR A 51 -6.87 9.35 2.72
CA THR A 51 -7.78 8.20 2.64
C THR A 51 -7.61 7.43 1.33
N LEU A 52 -7.55 6.10 1.33
CA LEU A 52 -7.60 5.32 0.08
C LEU A 52 -9.00 5.33 -0.57
N GLU A 53 -9.91 6.20 -0.12
CA GLU A 53 -11.32 6.28 -0.48
C GLU A 53 -11.60 7.24 -1.63
N HIS A 54 -10.73 8.23 -1.83
CA HIS A 54 -10.92 9.14 -2.95
C HIS A 54 -10.62 8.45 -4.29
N SER A 55 -11.50 8.71 -5.26
CA SER A 55 -11.40 8.25 -6.66
C SER A 55 -10.15 8.75 -7.40
N GLY A 56 -9.26 9.51 -6.75
CA GLY A 56 -8.04 10.08 -7.32
C GLY A 56 -6.87 9.09 -7.47
N ASN A 57 -6.99 7.90 -6.88
CA ASN A 57 -6.08 6.79 -7.18
C ASN A 57 -6.47 6.13 -8.52
N GLU A 58 -6.08 6.74 -9.63
CA GLU A 58 -6.29 6.27 -11.01
C GLU A 58 -5.67 4.89 -11.30
N PHE A 59 -4.76 4.43 -10.44
CA PHE A 59 -3.99 3.23 -10.67
C PHE A 59 -4.74 1.96 -10.29
N PHE A 60 -5.71 2.02 -9.38
CA PHE A 60 -6.37 0.84 -8.82
C PHE A 60 -7.89 1.00 -8.87
N THR A 61 -8.58 -0.11 -9.15
CA THR A 61 -10.04 -0.25 -9.07
C THR A 61 -10.48 -0.21 -7.61
N ASP A 62 -11.79 -0.01 -7.37
CA ASP A 62 -12.31 0.00 -6.01
C ASP A 62 -12.13 -1.34 -5.27
N ALA A 63 -12.22 -2.47 -5.98
CA ALA A 63 -11.94 -3.79 -5.41
C ALA A 63 -10.46 -3.94 -4.99
N GLU A 64 -9.53 -3.47 -5.82
CA GLU A 64 -8.10 -3.46 -5.46
C GLU A 64 -7.83 -2.53 -4.27
N LYS A 65 -8.46 -1.35 -4.23
CA LYS A 65 -8.38 -0.43 -3.07
C LYS A 65 -8.91 -1.06 -1.79
N GLU A 66 -10.01 -1.80 -1.87
CA GLU A 66 -10.56 -2.54 -0.73
C GLU A 66 -9.58 -3.62 -0.25
N ALA A 67 -8.96 -4.37 -1.17
CA ALA A 67 -7.93 -5.35 -0.84
C ALA A 67 -6.74 -4.70 -0.09
N PHE A 68 -6.28 -3.52 -0.53
CA PHE A 68 -5.25 -2.77 0.20
C PHE A 68 -5.69 -2.39 1.62
N ARG A 69 -6.93 -1.92 1.82
CA ARG A 69 -7.42 -1.56 3.17
C ARG A 69 -7.50 -2.76 4.11
N ASN A 70 -7.94 -3.90 3.58
CA ASN A 70 -8.00 -5.15 4.33
C ASN A 70 -6.59 -5.63 4.71
N ALA A 71 -5.64 -5.60 3.76
CA ALA A 71 -4.24 -5.93 4.02
C ALA A 71 -3.60 -4.97 5.04
N ILE A 72 -3.80 -3.66 4.91
CA ILE A 72 -3.28 -2.66 5.86
C ILE A 72 -3.84 -2.91 7.27
N SER A 73 -5.14 -3.20 7.40
CA SER A 73 -5.76 -3.47 8.70
C SER A 73 -5.16 -4.71 9.35
N ALA A 74 -5.10 -5.83 8.62
CA ALA A 74 -4.54 -7.08 9.12
C ALA A 74 -3.04 -6.95 9.49
N CYS A 75 -2.28 -6.22 8.68
CA CYS A 75 -0.85 -6.02 8.92
C CYS A 75 -0.56 -5.00 10.03
N ARG A 76 -1.41 -3.97 10.24
CA ARG A 76 -1.28 -3.06 11.39
C ARG A 76 -1.45 -3.79 12.70
N GLU A 77 -2.40 -4.72 12.78
CA GLU A 77 -2.58 -5.56 13.98
C GLU A 77 -1.33 -6.40 14.25
N THR A 78 -0.68 -6.89 13.20
CA THR A 78 0.55 -7.68 13.31
C THR A 78 1.73 -6.84 13.78
N VAL A 79 1.91 -5.63 13.24
CA VAL A 79 3.03 -4.73 13.58
C VAL A 79 2.85 -4.05 14.95
N LEU A 80 1.62 -3.82 15.40
CA LEU A 80 1.33 -3.26 16.73
C LEU A 80 1.56 -4.26 17.88
N HIS A 81 1.55 -5.57 17.59
CA HIS A 81 1.77 -6.64 18.56
C HIS A 81 3.13 -7.34 18.42
N ALA A 82 3.97 -6.91 17.48
CA ALA A 82 5.34 -7.38 17.27
C ALA A 82 6.34 -6.55 18.09
#